data_AF-A0A7S4KDT3-F1
#
_entry.id   AF-A0A7S4KDT3-F1
#
_cell.length_a   1.000
_cell.length_b   1.000
_cell.length_c   1.000
_cell.angle_alpha   90.00
_cell.angle_beta   90.00
_cell.angle_gamma   90.00
#
_symmetry.space_group_name_H-M   'P 1'
#
loop_
_entity.id
_entity.type
_entity.pdbx_description
1 polymer ?
#
loop_
_entity_poly.entity_id
_entity_poly.type
_entity_poly.pdbx_seq_one_letter_code
_entity_poly.pdbx_strand_id
1 'polypeptide(L)'
;AYRAEQSTIKTQENGGWHSDEELGRLESLLKDIESWYQSKKIDNAVQQLCADPILKPETLTRKLKEQERTITNLLRKPKPAPKPEPKKEAPKESAPKETQENPEDTAPEGTETE
;
A
#
# COMPACT_ATOMS: atom_id res chain seq x y z
N ALA A 1 -21.68 15.07 15.44
CA ALA A 1 -20.23 14.96 15.14
C ALA A 1 -19.83 13.64 14.45
N TYR A 2 -20.72 12.93 13.74
CA TYR A 2 -20.44 11.58 13.20
C TYR A 2 -20.15 11.55 11.69
N ARG A 3 -19.82 12.70 11.08
CA ARG A 3 -19.64 12.83 9.62
C ARG A 3 -18.24 13.27 9.17
N ALA A 4 -17.32 13.50 10.10
CA ALA A 4 -16.04 14.16 9.80
C ALA A 4 -14.86 13.22 9.54
N GLU A 5 -15.00 11.91 9.72
CA GLU A 5 -13.89 10.96 9.53
C GLU A 5 -14.28 9.80 8.60
N GLN A 6 -14.97 10.09 7.50
CA GLN A 6 -14.84 9.24 6.32
C GLN A 6 -13.44 9.50 5.75
N SER A 7 -12.41 8.94 6.40
CA SER A 7 -11.08 8.86 5.84
C SER A 7 -11.21 8.15 4.50
N THR A 8 -11.18 8.92 3.42
CA THR A 8 -11.18 8.41 2.06
C THR A 8 -10.06 7.39 1.98
N ILE A 9 -10.42 6.12 1.77
CA ILE A 9 -9.44 5.06 1.65
C ILE A 9 -8.61 5.39 0.42
N LYS A 10 -7.34 5.77 0.64
CA LYS A 10 -6.45 6.21 -0.43
C LYS A 10 -5.93 4.98 -1.17
N THR A 11 -5.84 5.08 -2.49
CA THR A 11 -5.20 4.10 -3.38
C THR A 11 -3.68 4.20 -3.29
N GLN A 12 -2.93 3.22 -3.79
CA GLN A 12 -1.46 3.33 -3.90
C GLN A 12 -1.01 4.57 -4.68
N GLU A 13 -1.77 4.98 -5.70
CA GLU A 13 -1.52 6.18 -6.50
C GLU A 13 -1.69 7.48 -5.69
N ASN A 14 -2.61 7.50 -4.71
CA ASN A 14 -2.93 8.67 -3.89
C ASN A 14 -2.35 8.63 -2.47
N GLY A 15 -1.28 7.86 -2.25
CA GLY A 15 -0.58 7.79 -0.95
C GLY A 15 -1.24 6.89 0.10
N GLY A 16 -2.10 5.97 -0.32
CA GLY A 16 -2.58 4.86 0.49
C GLY A 16 -1.84 3.55 0.21
N TRP A 17 -2.24 2.49 0.91
CA TRP A 17 -1.53 1.19 0.90
C TRP A 17 -2.39 0.04 0.37
N HIS A 18 -3.62 0.34 -0.03
CA HIS A 18 -4.53 -0.59 -0.68
C HIS A 18 -4.38 -0.48 -2.20
N SER A 19 -4.38 -1.62 -2.89
CA SER A 19 -4.40 -1.61 -4.35
C SER A 19 -5.77 -1.15 -4.87
N ASP A 20 -5.80 -0.65 -6.11
CA ASP A 20 -7.06 -0.27 -6.75
C ASP A 20 -8.02 -1.47 -6.88
N GLU A 21 -7.46 -2.67 -7.07
CA GLU A 21 -8.24 -3.90 -7.10
C GLU A 21 -8.90 -4.21 -5.74
N GLU A 22 -8.19 -4.01 -4.63
CA GLU A 22 -8.75 -4.19 -3.28
C GLU A 22 -9.91 -3.22 -3.02
N LEU A 23 -9.75 -1.97 -3.46
CA LEU A 23 -10.76 -0.93 -3.30
C LEU A 23 -11.94 -1.14 -4.25
N GLY A 24 -11.71 -1.54 -5.50
CA GLY A 24 -12.76 -1.89 -6.45
C GLY A 24 -13.58 -3.10 -6.01
N ARG A 25 -12.95 -4.10 -5.40
CA ARG A 25 -13.68 -5.22 -4.77
C ARG A 25 -14.55 -4.75 -3.59
N LEU A 26 -14.04 -3.84 -2.75
CA LEU A 26 -14.82 -3.27 -1.65
C LEU A 26 -16.02 -2.47 -2.17
N GLU A 27 -15.80 -1.61 -3.17
CA GLU A 27 -16.86 -0.80 -3.78
C GLU A 27 -17.96 -1.68 -4.39
N SER A 28 -17.57 -2.73 -5.12
CA SER A 28 -18.50 -3.71 -5.67
C SER A 28 -19.33 -4.37 -4.57
N LEU A 29 -18.67 -4.77 -3.47
CA LEU A 29 -19.33 -5.38 -2.32
C LEU A 29 -20.37 -4.44 -1.70
N LEU A 30 -20.03 -3.17 -1.50
CA LEU A 30 -20.94 -2.17 -0.94
C LEU A 30 -22.15 -1.95 -1.83
N LYS A 31 -21.93 -1.87 -3.15
CA LYS A 31 -22.99 -1.72 -4.15
C LYS A 31 -23.92 -2.94 -4.20
N ASP A 32 -23.37 -4.13 -4.06
CA ASP A 32 -24.15 -5.37 -3.99
C ASP A 32 -25.02 -5.43 -2.73
N ILE A 33 -24.49 -5.00 -1.58
CA ILE A 33 -25.25 -4.92 -0.32
C ILE A 33 -26.38 -3.89 -0.43
N GLU A 34 -26.09 -2.72 -0.98
CA GLU A 34 -27.10 -1.68 -1.20
C GLU A 34 -28.20 -2.18 -2.12
N SER A 35 -27.83 -2.78 -3.25
CA SER A 35 -28.79 -3.36 -4.21
C SER A 35 -29.65 -4.43 -3.56
N TRP A 36 -29.04 -5.34 -2.80
CA TRP A 36 -29.77 -6.36 -2.04
C TRP A 36 -30.78 -5.75 -1.06
N TYR A 37 -30.38 -4.72 -0.30
CA TYR A 37 -31.26 -4.06 0.66
C TYR A 37 -32.43 -3.36 -0.04
N GLN A 38 -32.17 -2.65 -1.14
CA GLN A 38 -33.23 -2.00 -1.93
C GLN A 38 -34.21 -3.04 -2.50
N SER A 39 -33.72 -4.15 -3.05
CA SER A 39 -34.59 -5.25 -3.51
C SER A 39 -35.44 -5.79 -2.36
N LYS A 40 -34.84 -6.08 -1.20
CA LYS A 40 -35.59 -6.59 -0.04
C LYS A 40 -36.61 -5.60 0.50
N LYS A 41 -36.32 -4.30 0.43
CA LYS A 41 -37.26 -3.24 0.79
C LYS A 41 -38.46 -3.18 -0.16
N ILE A 42 -38.23 -3.34 -1.46
CA ILE A 42 -39.30 -3.45 -2.47
C ILE A 42 -40.14 -4.71 -2.20
N ASP A 43 -39.49 -5.87 -2.02
CA ASP A 43 -40.18 -7.12 -1.71
C ASP A 43 -41.07 -6.98 -0.46
N ASN A 44 -40.55 -6.35 0.59
CA ASN A 44 -41.26 -6.11 1.85
C ASN A 44 -42.41 -5.10 1.70
N ALA A 45 -42.33 -4.17 0.74
CA ALA A 45 -43.38 -3.17 0.51
C ALA A 45 -44.59 -3.75 -0.23
N VAL A 46 -44.39 -4.76 -1.08
CA VAL A 46 -45.47 -5.44 -1.82
C VAL A 46 -46.01 -6.67 -1.09
N GLN A 47 -45.48 -6.95 0.10
CA GLN A 47 -45.81 -8.12 0.87
C GLN A 47 -47.19 -8.02 1.52
N GLN A 48 -47.92 -9.14 1.59
CA GLN A 48 -49.20 -9.20 2.29
C GLN A 48 -49.02 -9.06 3.82
N LEU A 49 -49.98 -8.40 4.48
CA LEU A 49 -49.97 -8.12 5.92
C LEU A 49 -49.80 -9.36 6.81
N CYS A 50 -50.31 -10.51 6.38
CA CYS A 50 -50.25 -11.76 7.16
C CYS A 50 -48.96 -12.55 6.94
N ALA A 51 -48.10 -12.11 6.01
CA ALA A 51 -46.86 -12.81 5.71
C ALA A 51 -45.73 -12.33 6.63
N ASP A 52 -44.82 -13.25 6.95
CA ASP A 52 -43.64 -12.98 7.76
C ASP A 52 -42.76 -11.88 7.14
N PRO A 53 -42.38 -10.81 7.87
CA PRO A 53 -41.61 -9.71 7.31
C PRO A 53 -40.30 -10.21 6.70
N ILE A 54 -39.98 -9.75 5.49
CA ILE A 54 -38.78 -10.15 4.75
C ILE A 54 -37.53 -9.56 5.39
N LEU A 55 -37.61 -8.32 5.88
CA LEU A 55 -36.52 -7.63 6.57
C LEU A 55 -36.61 -7.85 8.09
N LYS A 56 -36.22 -9.04 8.54
CA LYS A 56 -36.06 -9.33 9.98
C LYS A 56 -34.68 -8.88 10.50
N PRO A 57 -34.56 -8.48 11.78
CA PRO A 57 -33.28 -8.13 12.40
C PRO A 57 -32.20 -9.20 12.23
N GLU A 58 -32.57 -10.48 12.27
CA GLU A 58 -31.66 -11.62 12.10
C GLU A 58 -31.11 -11.69 10.68
N THR A 59 -31.94 -11.41 9.68
CA THR A 59 -31.55 -11.36 8.26
C THR A 59 -30.56 -10.23 8.02
N LEU A 60 -30.80 -9.05 8.60
CA LEU A 60 -29.89 -7.91 8.53
C LEU A 60 -28.57 -8.20 9.23
N THR A 61 -28.62 -8.78 10.43
CA THR A 61 -27.43 -9.15 11.22
C THR A 61 -26.59 -10.21 10.51
N ARG A 62 -27.23 -11.22 9.93
CA ARG A 62 -26.55 -12.23 9.11
C ARG A 62 -25.87 -11.58 7.91
N LYS A 63 -26.59 -10.70 7.20
CA LYS A 63 -26.03 -10.01 6.04
C LYS A 63 -24.84 -9.13 6.45
N LEU A 64 -24.90 -8.43 7.58
CA LEU A 64 -23.77 -7.66 8.11
C LEU A 64 -22.55 -8.55 8.39
N LYS A 65 -22.74 -9.67 9.10
CA LYS A 65 -21.66 -10.61 9.45
C LYS A 65 -20.97 -11.23 8.24
N GLU A 66 -21.73 -11.54 7.17
CA GLU A 66 -21.16 -12.04 5.92
C GLU A 66 -20.12 -11.08 5.33
N GLN A 67 -20.33 -9.77 5.49
CA GLN A 67 -19.55 -8.72 4.85
C GLN A 67 -18.43 -8.19 5.77
N GLU A 68 -18.66 -8.27 7.08
CA GLU A 68 -17.73 -7.85 8.11
C GLU A 68 -16.36 -8.49 7.93
N ARG A 69 -16.28 -9.77 7.55
CA ARG A 69 -15.00 -10.45 7.30
C ARG A 69 -14.18 -9.77 6.20
N THR A 70 -14.81 -9.47 5.07
CA THR A 70 -14.13 -8.86 3.91
C THR A 70 -13.68 -7.44 4.23
N ILE A 71 -14.56 -6.66 4.86
CA ILE A 71 -14.28 -5.27 5.26
C ILE A 71 -13.17 -5.24 6.31
N THR A 72 -13.26 -6.09 7.33
CA THR A 72 -12.27 -6.15 8.43
C THR A 72 -10.90 -6.58 7.93
N ASN A 73 -10.83 -7.54 7.00
CA ASN A 73 -9.57 -7.97 6.41
C ASN A 73 -8.86 -6.82 5.68
N LEU A 74 -9.61 -5.99 4.96
CA LEU A 74 -9.05 -4.83 4.30
C LEU A 74 -8.60 -3.77 5.32
N LEU A 75 -9.45 -3.41 6.28
CA LEU A 75 -9.14 -2.39 7.29
C LEU A 75 -7.98 -2.75 8.22
N ARG A 76 -7.79 -4.05 8.51
CA ARG A 76 -6.70 -4.54 9.37
C ARG A 76 -5.39 -4.80 8.63
N LYS A 77 -5.34 -4.57 7.31
CA LYS A 77 -4.12 -4.78 6.54
C LYS A 77 -3.02 -3.87 7.10
N PRO A 78 -1.87 -4.43 7.52
CA PRO A 78 -0.80 -3.63 8.10
C PRO A 78 -0.21 -2.69 7.05
N LYS A 79 0.13 -1.48 7.48
CA LYS A 79 0.84 -0.50 6.64
C LYS A 79 2.19 -1.11 6.22
N PRO A 80 2.50 -1.15 4.91
CA PRO A 80 3.81 -1.59 4.42
C PRO A 80 4.94 -0.83 5.10
N ALA A 81 6.01 -1.56 5.45
CA ALA A 81 7.22 -0.94 5.97
C ALA A 81 7.81 -0.01 4.89
N PRO A 82 8.33 1.18 5.27
CA PRO A 82 9.06 2.02 4.33
C PRO A 82 10.22 1.23 3.73
N LYS A 83 10.39 1.31 2.40
CA LYS A 83 11.54 0.68 1.74
C LYS A 83 12.82 1.27 2.34
N PRO A 84 13.84 0.43 2.64
CA PRO A 84 15.14 0.95 3.06
C PRO A 84 15.64 1.90 1.97
N GLU A 85 16.07 3.09 2.38
CA GLU A 85 16.72 4.03 1.45
C GLU A 85 17.87 3.29 0.75
N PRO A 86 18.02 3.44 -0.58
CA PRO A 86 19.19 2.91 -1.25
C PRO A 86 20.41 3.52 -0.56
N LYS A 87 21.26 2.66 0.02
CA LYS A 87 22.56 3.09 0.55
C LYS A 87 23.21 3.88 -0.59
N LYS A 88 23.42 5.18 -0.38
CA LYS A 88 24.34 5.95 -1.24
C LYS A 88 25.65 5.16 -1.21
N GLU A 89 25.99 4.50 -2.32
CA GLU A 89 27.35 4.03 -2.53
C GLU A 89 28.24 5.26 -2.34
N ALA A 90 29.15 5.18 -1.36
CA ALA A 90 30.18 6.19 -1.21
C ALA A 90 30.87 6.37 -2.58
N PRO A 91 31.18 7.61 -3.01
CA PRO A 91 31.96 7.80 -4.22
C PRO A 91 33.23 6.95 -4.08
N LYS A 92 33.49 6.08 -5.06
CA LYS A 92 34.74 5.33 -5.12
C LYS A 92 35.88 6.35 -5.00
N GLU A 93 36.57 6.33 -3.86
CA GLU A 93 37.81 7.04 -3.64
C GLU A 93 38.71 6.69 -4.81
N SER A 94 39.00 7.70 -5.63
CA SER A 94 39.92 7.52 -6.75
C SER A 94 41.27 7.18 -6.15
N ALA A 95 41.78 5.99 -6.48
CA ALA A 95 43.08 5.52 -6.05
C ALA A 95 44.15 6.60 -6.31
N PRO A 96 45.10 6.84 -5.39
CA PRO A 96 46.22 7.71 -5.66
C PRO A 96 47.00 7.13 -6.84
N LYS A 97 47.25 7.99 -7.82
CA LYS A 97 48.07 7.71 -8.99
C LYS A 97 49.47 7.37 -8.49
N GLU A 98 49.81 6.09 -8.39
CA GLU A 98 51.19 5.65 -8.20
C GLU A 98 52.02 6.15 -9.40
N THR A 99 52.86 7.14 -9.11
CA THR A 99 54.00 7.52 -9.95
C THR A 99 54.86 6.27 -10.11
N GLN A 100 54.88 5.70 -11.32
CA GLN A 100 55.92 4.75 -11.72
C GLN A 100 57.25 5.51 -11.80
N GLU A 101 58.01 5.43 -10.72
CA GLU A 101 59.45 5.55 -10.73
C GLU A 101 60.00 4.20 -11.23
N ASN A 102 60.74 4.22 -12.35
CA ASN A 102 61.62 3.11 -12.72
C ASN A 102 63.05 3.68 -12.80
N PRO A 103 64.05 3.05 -12.17
CA PRO A 103 65.37 3.60 -12.03
C PRO A 103 66.26 3.23 -13.22
N GLU A 104 66.93 4.22 -13.81
CA GLU A 104 68.16 3.99 -14.55
C GLU A 104 69.31 4.63 -13.78
N ASP A 105 70.02 3.76 -13.07
CA ASP A 105 71.35 3.96 -12.54
C ASP A 105 72.34 3.98 -13.71
N THR A 106 72.96 5.13 -13.99
CA THR A 106 74.29 5.19 -14.60
C THR A 106 74.95 6.52 -14.21
N ALA A 107 75.80 6.47 -13.18
CA ALA A 107 76.80 7.51 -12.89
C ALA A 107 77.84 7.57 -14.04
N PRO A 108 78.53 8.71 -14.27
CA PRO A 108 79.72 8.96 -13.47
C PRO A 108 80.03 10.44 -13.12
N GLU A 109 80.64 10.60 -11.94
CA GLU A 109 81.88 11.36 -11.71
C GLU A 109 81.87 12.88 -11.99
N GLY A 110 81.59 13.66 -10.95
CA GLY A 110 82.08 15.02 -10.84
C GLY A 110 83.52 15.00 -10.30
N THR A 111 84.48 15.44 -11.10
CA THR A 111 85.83 15.79 -10.63
C THR A 111 85.82 17.23 -10.13
N GLU A 112 86.22 17.41 -8.88
CA GLU A 112 86.47 18.71 -8.24
C GLU A 112 87.64 19.43 -8.93
N THR A 113 87.49 20.72 -9.23
CA THR A 113 88.61 21.60 -9.60
C THR A 113 88.86 22.60 -8.47
N GLU A 114 90.10 22.57 -7.97
CA GLU A 114 90.79 23.66 -7.27
C GLU A 114 90.96 24.89 -8.17
#